data_AF-A0A1V9XEE6-F1
#
_entry.id   AF-A0A1V9XEE6-F1
#
_cell.length_a   1.000
_cell.length_b   1.000
_cell.length_c   1.000
_cell.angle_alpha   90.00
_cell.angle_beta   90.00
_cell.angle_gamma   90.00
#
_symmetry.space_group_name_H-M   'P 1'
#
loop_
_entity.id
_entity.type
_entity.pdbx_description
1 polymer ?
#
loop_
_entity_poly.entity_id
_entity_poly.type
_entity_poly.pdbx_seq_one_letter_code
_entity_poly.pdbx_strand_id
1 'polypeptide(L)'
;MQQKAPPPKRIICNKDLPARPHHYGKEYHGKMERDEAARVVRAEGEGAYLVRESSREPGQYSLVFLFDGQPKNYRLYYTDNQHYVGSKRFNTLQGVAISSSHLFVLSESKKANLL
;
A
#
# COMPACT_ATOMS: atom_id res chain seq x y z
N MET A 1 2.97 -25.17 5.82
CA MET A 1 2.68 -24.25 6.95
C MET A 1 2.09 -22.97 6.37
N GLN A 2 0.92 -22.54 6.83
CA GLN A 2 0.27 -21.33 6.31
C GLN A 2 1.10 -20.10 6.74
N GLN A 3 1.84 -19.49 5.81
CA GLN A 3 2.56 -18.25 6.09
C GLN A 3 1.54 -17.19 6.50
N LYS A 4 1.64 -16.68 7.73
CA LYS A 4 0.79 -15.58 8.19
C LYS A 4 1.27 -14.30 7.51
N ALA A 5 0.34 -13.54 6.96
CA ALA A 5 0.64 -12.21 6.43
C ALA A 5 1.33 -11.36 7.53
N PRO A 6 2.39 -10.61 7.20
CA PRO A 6 3.04 -9.74 8.16
C PRO A 6 2.06 -8.64 8.62
N PRO A 7 2.15 -8.19 9.88
CA PRO A 7 1.34 -7.07 10.34
C PRO A 7 1.69 -5.81 9.52
N PRO A 8 0.70 -4.97 9.17
CA PRO A 8 0.94 -3.77 8.39
C PRO A 8 1.77 -2.76 9.20
N LYS A 9 2.95 -2.38 8.69
CA LYS A 9 3.84 -1.38 9.29
C LYS A 9 3.73 -0.07 8.51
N ARG A 10 3.06 0.93 9.09
CA ARG A 10 2.94 2.25 8.47
C ARG A 10 4.27 3.00 8.50
N ILE A 11 4.72 3.49 7.34
CA ILE A 11 5.89 4.38 7.25
C ILE A 11 5.42 5.83 7.45
N ILE A 12 5.91 6.46 8.51
CA ILE A 12 5.52 7.81 8.89
C ILE A 12 6.29 8.86 8.07
N CYS A 13 5.55 9.71 7.35
CA CYS A 13 6.09 10.90 6.72
C CYS A 13 6.14 12.04 7.73
N ASN A 14 7.36 12.51 8.04
CA ASN A 14 7.59 13.66 8.92
C ASN A 14 7.62 15.00 8.15
N LYS A 15 7.44 14.97 6.83
CA LYS A 15 7.39 16.19 6.01
C LYS A 15 6.07 16.91 6.25
N ASP A 16 6.13 18.23 6.36
CA ASP A 16 4.93 19.04 6.25
C ASP A 16 4.53 19.13 4.77
N LEU A 17 3.33 18.66 4.47
CA LEU A 17 2.83 18.52 3.10
C LEU A 17 1.54 19.34 3.00
N PRO A 18 1.61 20.62 2.61
CA PRO A 18 0.45 21.51 2.60
C PRO A 18 -0.65 21.04 1.64
N ALA A 19 -0.29 20.26 0.62
CA ALA A 19 -1.21 19.66 -0.34
C ALA A 19 -1.60 18.21 -0.01
N ARG A 20 -1.50 17.77 1.26
CA ARG A 20 -1.93 16.43 1.68
C ARG A 20 -3.46 16.32 1.56
N PRO A 21 -4.00 15.37 0.77
CA PRO A 21 -5.44 15.13 0.76
C PRO A 21 -5.96 14.76 2.15
N HIS A 22 -7.10 15.32 2.56
CA HIS A 22 -7.65 15.18 3.93
C HIS A 22 -7.89 13.72 4.35
N HIS A 23 -8.07 12.81 3.39
CA HIS A 23 -8.37 11.40 3.61
C HIS A 23 -7.13 10.52 3.75
N TYR A 24 -5.94 11.13 3.76
CA TYR A 24 -4.68 10.48 4.05
C TYR A 24 -4.02 11.05 5.31
N GLY A 25 -3.43 10.16 6.11
CA GLY A 25 -2.68 10.51 7.30
C GLY A 25 -1.18 10.64 7.08
N LYS A 26 -0.41 10.27 8.10
CA LYS A 26 1.05 10.30 8.10
C LYS A 26 1.68 9.28 7.15
N GLU A 27 0.91 8.33 6.63
CA GLU A 27 1.33 7.42 5.56
C GLU A 27 1.47 8.09 4.20
N TYR A 28 1.03 9.35 4.01
CA TYR A 28 1.18 10.06 2.75
C TYR A 28 2.54 10.75 2.63
N HIS A 29 3.31 10.39 1.60
CA HIS A 29 4.66 10.90 1.35
C HIS A 29 4.74 11.94 0.23
N GLY A 30 3.60 12.39 -0.30
CA GLY A 30 3.55 13.38 -1.38
C GLY A 30 3.77 12.76 -2.75
N LYS A 31 4.23 13.59 -3.69
CA LYS A 31 4.65 13.17 -5.02
C LYS A 31 5.94 12.38 -4.91
N MET A 32 5.92 11.14 -5.36
CA MET A 32 7.05 10.23 -5.27
C MET A 32 7.05 9.27 -6.47
N GLU A 33 8.22 9.07 -7.07
CA GLU A 33 8.39 8.09 -8.15
C GLU A 33 8.22 6.66 -7.62
N ARG A 34 7.81 5.75 -8.51
CA ARG A 34 7.59 4.34 -8.15
C ARG A 34 8.83 3.69 -7.56
N ASP A 35 10.00 3.96 -8.13
CA ASP A 35 11.26 3.34 -7.71
C ASP A 35 11.77 3.89 -6.38
N GLU A 36 11.49 5.17 -6.09
CA GLU A 36 11.79 5.77 -4.80
C GLU A 36 10.96 5.12 -3.69
N ALA A 37 9.65 5.00 -3.89
CA ALA A 37 8.77 4.31 -2.94
C ALA A 37 9.19 2.86 -2.72
N ALA A 38 9.61 2.17 -3.78
CA ALA A 38 10.11 0.81 -3.72
C ALA A 38 11.41 0.69 -2.90
N ARG A 39 12.30 1.70 -2.92
CA ARG A 39 13.47 1.73 -2.04
C ARG A 39 13.09 1.97 -0.59
N VAL A 40 12.17 2.90 -0.33
CA VAL A 40 11.72 3.25 1.03
C VAL A 40 11.08 2.05 1.73
N VAL A 41 10.12 1.36 1.08
CA VAL A 41 9.49 0.18 1.72
C VAL A 41 10.47 -0.97 1.94
N ARG A 42 11.46 -1.15 1.05
CA ARG A 42 12.51 -2.17 1.23
C ARG A 42 13.43 -1.87 2.40
N ALA A 43 13.80 -0.60 2.58
CA ALA A 43 14.64 -0.18 3.71
C ALA A 43 13.91 -0.37 5.06
N GLU A 44 12.59 -0.21 5.08
CA GLU A 44 11.76 -0.37 6.29
C GLU A 44 11.44 -1.82 6.63
N GLY A 45 11.49 -2.73 5.66
CA GLY A 45 11.30 -4.17 5.85
C GLY A 45 9.87 -4.67 5.61
N GLU A 46 9.69 -5.97 5.84
CA GLU A 46 8.47 -6.71 5.52
C GLU A 46 7.24 -6.12 6.21
N GLY A 47 6.13 -6.00 5.47
CA GLY A 47 4.91 -5.39 5.97
C GLY A 47 4.88 -3.86 5.90
N ALA A 48 5.98 -3.21 5.50
CA ALA A 48 6.05 -1.75 5.43
C ALA A 48 5.19 -1.19 4.29
N TYR A 49 4.47 -0.10 4.55
CA TYR A 49 3.68 0.60 3.53
C TYR A 49 3.70 2.12 3.63
N LEU A 50 3.48 2.75 2.48
CA LEU A 50 3.25 4.19 2.33
C LEU A 50 2.25 4.46 1.22
N VAL A 51 1.71 5.67 1.20
CA VAL A 51 0.93 6.22 0.09
C VAL A 51 1.71 7.33 -0.59
N ARG A 52 1.65 7.33 -1.92
CA ARG A 52 2.22 8.39 -2.75
C ARG A 52 1.23 8.87 -3.79
N GLU A 53 1.41 10.10 -4.23
CA GLU A 53 0.88 10.58 -5.50
C GLU A 53 1.91 10.28 -6.61
N SER A 54 1.43 9.89 -7.79
CA SER A 54 2.27 9.70 -8.97
C SER A 54 2.80 11.05 -9.46
N SER A 55 4.11 11.15 -9.60
CA SER A 55 4.79 12.26 -10.26
C SER A 55 4.47 12.35 -11.76
N ARG A 56 4.08 11.23 -12.40
CA ARG A 56 3.79 11.15 -13.84
C ARG A 56 2.33 11.37 -14.19
N GLU A 57 1.42 11.10 -13.25
CA GLU A 57 -0.04 11.23 -13.42
C GLU A 57 -0.59 11.94 -12.18
N PRO A 58 -0.66 13.28 -12.19
CA PRO A 58 -1.21 14.05 -11.08
C PRO A 58 -2.61 13.57 -10.69
N GLY A 59 -2.89 13.48 -9.38
CA GLY A 59 -4.14 12.93 -8.85
C GLY A 59 -4.23 11.39 -8.83
N GLN A 60 -3.22 10.68 -9.34
CA GLN A 60 -3.14 9.22 -9.22
C GLN A 60 -2.42 8.84 -7.93
N TYR A 61 -3.14 8.23 -6.98
CA TYR A 61 -2.58 7.80 -5.71
C TYR A 61 -2.32 6.29 -5.67
N SER A 62 -1.21 5.88 -5.06
CA SER A 62 -0.88 4.46 -4.93
C SER A 62 -0.45 4.11 -3.51
N LEU A 63 -0.98 3.01 -2.98
CA LEU A 63 -0.43 2.30 -1.83
C LEU A 63 0.75 1.45 -2.31
N VAL A 64 1.91 1.65 -1.69
CA VAL A 64 3.09 0.82 -1.91
C VAL A 64 3.33 0.01 -0.66
N PHE A 65 3.40 -1.31 -0.78
CA PHE A 65 3.50 -2.25 0.34
C PHE A 65 4.57 -3.31 0.06
N LEU A 66 5.45 -3.59 1.02
CA LEU A 66 6.43 -4.67 0.90
C LEU A 66 5.80 -5.98 1.36
N PHE A 67 5.74 -6.95 0.43
CA PHE A 67 5.35 -8.32 0.73
C PHE A 67 6.28 -9.30 0.03
N ASP A 68 6.77 -10.29 0.77
CA ASP A 68 7.65 -11.35 0.26
C ASP A 68 8.88 -10.76 -0.47
N GLY A 69 9.47 -9.73 0.14
CA GLY A 69 10.61 -8.99 -0.44
C GLY A 69 10.29 -8.17 -1.70
N GLN A 70 9.04 -8.14 -2.15
CA GLN A 70 8.62 -7.48 -3.38
C GLN A 70 7.66 -6.31 -3.13
N PRO A 71 8.00 -5.08 -3.59
CA PRO A 71 7.09 -3.95 -3.51
C PRO A 71 5.87 -4.15 -4.41
N LYS A 72 4.68 -4.19 -3.81
CA LYS A 72 3.39 -4.20 -4.50
C LYS A 72 2.83 -2.80 -4.56
N ASN A 73 2.29 -2.41 -5.71
CA ASN A 73 1.73 -1.08 -5.97
C ASN A 73 0.24 -1.24 -6.28
N TYR A 74 -0.62 -0.64 -5.44
CA TYR A 74 -2.07 -0.67 -5.62
C TYR A 74 -2.58 0.75 -5.88
N ARG A 75 -3.22 0.96 -7.04
CA ARG A 75 -3.89 2.22 -7.33
C ARG A 75 -5.05 2.39 -6.35
N LEU A 76 -5.03 3.51 -5.65
CA LEU A 76 -6.04 3.94 -4.71
C LEU A 76 -7.00 4.89 -5.43
N TYR A 77 -8.26 4.77 -5.04
CA TYR A 77 -9.29 5.71 -5.38
C TYR A 77 -10.11 6.02 -4.14
N TYR A 78 -10.81 7.15 -4.17
CA TYR A 78 -11.57 7.63 -3.03
C TYR A 78 -12.89 8.27 -3.48
N THR A 79 -14.00 7.74 -2.98
CA THR A 79 -15.36 8.24 -3.24
C THR A 79 -16.23 7.87 -2.04
N ASP A 80 -17.24 8.69 -1.71
CA ASP A 80 -18.18 8.45 -0.61
C ASP A 80 -17.50 8.13 0.74
N ASN A 81 -16.41 8.86 1.03
CA ASN A 81 -15.56 8.68 2.21
C ASN A 81 -14.88 7.29 2.35
N GLN A 82 -14.78 6.52 1.27
CA GLN A 82 -14.18 5.19 1.26
C GLN A 82 -13.03 5.09 0.27
N HIS A 83 -11.96 4.42 0.70
CA HIS A 83 -10.86 4.00 -0.16
C HIS A 83 -11.24 2.75 -0.92
N TYR A 84 -10.88 2.64 -2.20
CA TYR A 84 -11.08 1.39 -2.94
C TYR A 84 -9.89 1.00 -3.81
N VAL A 85 -9.70 -0.32 -3.91
CA VAL A 85 -8.70 -0.99 -4.76
C VAL A 85 -9.42 -2.07 -5.55
N GLY A 86 -9.46 -1.92 -6.87
CA GLY A 86 -10.32 -2.76 -7.72
C GLY A 86 -11.78 -2.60 -7.30
N SER A 87 -12.45 -3.71 -6.96
CA SER A 87 -13.84 -3.74 -6.49
C SER A 87 -14.00 -3.67 -4.96
N LYS A 88 -12.90 -3.71 -4.20
CA LYS A 88 -12.95 -3.74 -2.73
C LYS A 88 -12.93 -2.34 -2.14
N ARG A 89 -13.81 -2.08 -1.17
CA ARG A 89 -13.92 -0.81 -0.45
C ARG A 89 -13.46 -0.94 1.00
N PHE A 90 -12.87 0.12 1.53
CA PHE A 90 -12.23 0.15 2.84
C PHE A 90 -12.43 1.51 3.50
N ASN A 91 -12.73 1.49 4.80
CA ASN A 91 -12.81 2.71 5.60
C ASN A 91 -11.43 3.26 5.97
N THR A 92 -10.39 2.41 5.95
CA THR A 92 -9.02 2.79 6.32
C THR A 92 -7.98 2.18 5.38
N LEU A 93 -6.87 2.90 5.17
CA LEU A 93 -5.74 2.38 4.40
C LEU A 93 -5.04 1.19 5.08
N GLN A 94 -5.10 1.11 6.41
CA GLN A 94 -4.66 -0.08 7.12
C GLN A 94 -5.49 -1.30 6.71
N GLY A 95 -6.81 -1.15 6.52
CA GLY A 95 -7.68 -2.19 5.99
C GLY A 95 -7.29 -2.62 4.57
N VAL A 96 -6.92 -1.66 3.72
CA VAL A 96 -6.39 -1.94 2.36
C VAL A 96 -5.11 -2.79 2.47
N ALA A 97 -4.15 -2.36 3.29
CA ALA A 97 -2.87 -3.07 3.46
C ALA A 97 -3.08 -4.51 3.96
N ILE A 98 -3.90 -4.70 5.00
CA ILE A 98 -4.23 -6.03 5.54
C ILE A 98 -4.88 -6.92 4.47
N SER A 99 -5.85 -6.37 3.72
CA SER A 99 -6.54 -7.13 2.68
C SER A 99 -5.62 -7.53 1.53
N SER A 100 -4.71 -6.62 1.14
CA SER A 100 -3.70 -6.90 0.11
C SER A 100 -2.75 -8.01 0.53
N SER A 101 -2.24 -8.00 1.77
CA SER A 101 -1.36 -9.07 2.29
C SER A 101 -2.08 -10.42 2.32
N HIS A 102 -3.33 -10.45 2.82
CA HIS A 102 -4.09 -11.68 2.93
C HIS A 102 -4.44 -12.27 1.56
N LEU A 103 -4.86 -11.42 0.60
CA LEU A 103 -5.13 -11.85 -0.76
C LEU A 103 -3.89 -12.46 -1.42
N PHE A 104 -2.72 -11.87 -1.19
CA PHE A 104 -1.47 -12.39 -1.75
C PHE A 104 -1.13 -13.78 -1.17
N VAL A 105 -1.16 -13.95 0.16
CA VAL A 105 -0.95 -15.25 0.83
C VAL A 105 -1.89 -16.33 0.29
N LEU A 106 -3.18 -16.00 0.13
CA LEU A 106 -4.16 -16.92 -0.43
C LEU A 106 -3.85 -17.28 -1.89
N SER A 107 -3.39 -16.31 -2.69
CA SER A 107 -3.06 -16.54 -4.10
C SER A 107 -1.86 -17.47 -4.26
N GLU A 108 -0.82 -17.31 -3.44
CA GLU A 108 0.36 -18.19 -3.46
C GLU A 108 0.03 -19.59 -2.92
N SER A 109 -0.79 -19.69 -1.87
CA SER A 109 -1.25 -20.98 -1.33
C SER A 109 -2.04 -21.78 -2.38
N LYS A 110 -2.89 -21.12 -3.18
CA LYS A 110 -3.63 -21.78 -4.27
C LYS A 110 -2.69 -22.32 -5.35
N LYS A 111 -1.67 -21.54 -5.76
CA LYS A 111 -0.67 -21.98 -6.75
C LYS A 111 0.10 -23.20 -6.25
N ALA A 112 0.51 -23.21 -4.98
CA ALA A 112 1.27 -24.31 -4.39
C ALA A 112 0.46 -25.62 -4.31
N ASN A 113 -0.87 -25.54 -4.14
CA ASN A 113 -1.75 -26.72 -4.09
C ASN A 113 -2.19 -27.21 -5.49
N LEU A 114 -1.84 -26.49 -6.56
CA LEU A 114 -2.12 -26.86 -7.95
C LEU A 114 -0.92 -27.57 -8.62
N LEU A 115 0.17 -27.78 -7.87
CA LEU A 115 1.39 -28.50 -8.26
C LEU A 115 1.52 -29.77 -7.41
#